data_AF-A0A1H2HDL9-F1
#
_entry.id   AF-A0A1H2HDL9-F1
#
_cell.length_a   1.000
_cell.length_b   1.000
_cell.length_c   1.000
_cell.angle_alpha   90.00
_cell.angle_beta   90.00
_cell.angle_gamma   90.00
#
_symmetry.space_group_name_H-M   'P 1'
#
loop_
_entity.id
_entity.type
_entity.pdbx_description
1 polymer ?
#
loop_
_entity_poly.entity_id
_entity_poly.type
_entity_poly.pdbx_seq_one_letter_code
_entity_poly.pdbx_strand_id
1 'polypeptide(L)'
;MEGSFRYAPPQAPGLLKEQGPSAPQAPGLLKEQGPPAPQAPGLLKEQGPSAPQAPGLLKEQRPVELSILAGRRRVVARPDFLITVADTAAEHTAYRAMRHHEFVDRQGLFAHSDLDDTDDDPRTVVLVATLADGTLAGGVRVAPVRWDGASDTEDIGWWFGSRLVVADPGHAAGIGPALVRAACAHIEQQGALRFDATVQDRYARMFQRLGWEDCGAGPVIAGQAHREMRWAIHRIQRTVDGTKAVLAGALAPFAEQDGGLGAAGFRGDDGVPLPGTDVIAACDAIIPSMIERDPEWAGWCSVLVNINDLSAMGARPIGLLDAVGAPTTSHLTRIIRGISAAARAWQTPVLGGHTQVGVPSALSVTALGTTGSPLRAGGGAVGDTVTLHADLGGSWRPGYHDRQWDSTSSRSSDELCAMAGHLAKVGPAAAKDVSMAGIAGTLGMLAEASGTGAELDVTAVPRPDAASTGAWLTCFPGYAMLSTDRPGRRADVPAPSTLSIADCGRLTAEPGVRLRWPDGASTVAVASTVTGLGAA
;
A
#
# COMPACT_ATOMS: atom_id res chain seq x y z
N MET A 1 -38.50 4.61 -41.50
CA MET A 1 -38.40 5.25 -42.82
C MET A 1 -37.01 5.86 -42.91
N GLU A 2 -36.02 5.09 -43.34
CA GLU A 2 -35.60 4.95 -44.76
C GLU A 2 -35.12 6.31 -45.29
N GLY A 3 -33.82 6.57 -45.35
CA GLY A 3 -32.94 6.28 -46.50
C GLY A 3 -32.49 7.64 -47.08
N SER A 4 -31.35 7.89 -47.72
CA SER A 4 -30.19 7.13 -48.20
C SER A 4 -29.16 8.19 -48.69
N PHE A 5 -28.08 7.73 -49.35
CA PHE A 5 -27.02 8.47 -50.09
C PHE A 5 -25.68 8.61 -49.34
N ARG A 6 -24.73 7.68 -49.52
CA ARG A 6 -23.84 7.35 -50.68
C ARG A 6 -22.50 8.07 -50.55
N TYR A 7 -21.45 7.31 -50.25
CA TYR A 7 -20.04 7.71 -50.25
C TYR A 7 -19.27 6.80 -51.22
N ALA A 8 -18.41 7.38 -52.06
CA ALA A 8 -17.45 6.68 -52.92
C ALA A 8 -16.21 7.59 -53.17
N PRO A 9 -15.03 7.01 -53.49
CA PRO A 9 -13.71 7.40 -52.94
C PRO A 9 -12.79 8.15 -53.95
N PRO A 10 -11.52 8.43 -53.58
CA PRO A 10 -10.39 7.77 -54.28
C PRO A 10 -9.19 7.44 -53.35
N GLN A 11 -8.61 6.23 -53.44
CA GLN A 11 -7.42 5.80 -54.22
C GLN A 11 -6.04 6.20 -53.66
N ALA A 12 -5.24 5.17 -53.41
CA ALA A 12 -3.81 5.19 -53.17
C ALA A 12 -3.00 5.26 -54.49
N PRO A 13 -1.74 5.71 -54.43
CA PRO A 13 -0.64 5.21 -55.25
C PRO A 13 0.36 4.46 -54.32
N GLY A 14 1.01 3.35 -54.67
CA GLY A 14 1.50 2.90 -55.97
C GLY A 14 3.00 2.58 -55.80
N LEU A 15 3.33 1.30 -55.64
CA LEU A 15 4.68 0.71 -55.61
C LEU A 15 5.44 0.96 -56.92
N LEU A 16 6.74 1.23 -56.86
CA LEU A 16 7.71 0.86 -57.90
C LEU A 16 9.09 0.50 -57.29
N LYS A 17 9.63 -0.62 -57.77
CA LYS A 17 10.98 -1.19 -57.60
C LYS A 17 12.02 -0.25 -58.27
N GLU A 18 13.35 -0.34 -58.14
CA GLU A 18 14.28 -1.47 -58.13
C GLU A 18 15.75 -0.95 -58.04
N GLN A 19 16.70 -1.86 -57.75
CA GLN A 19 18.16 -1.84 -58.07
C GLN A 19 19.18 -1.24 -57.09
N GLY A 20 20.09 -2.12 -56.61
CA GLY A 20 21.39 -1.79 -56.00
C GLY A 20 22.46 -1.40 -57.06
N PRO A 21 23.76 -1.26 -56.73
CA PRO A 21 24.55 -2.37 -56.16
C PRO A 21 25.70 -2.00 -55.17
N SER A 22 26.40 -3.05 -54.76
CA SER A 22 27.84 -3.17 -54.45
C SER A 22 28.41 -2.71 -53.09
N ALA A 23 28.92 -3.71 -52.38
CA ALA A 23 29.90 -3.64 -51.29
C ALA A 23 31.31 -3.26 -51.78
N PRO A 24 32.24 -3.00 -50.84
CA PRO A 24 33.53 -3.67 -50.95
C PRO A 24 34.00 -4.40 -49.67
N GLN A 25 35.02 -5.22 -49.93
CA GLN A 25 35.62 -6.30 -49.15
C GLN A 25 36.42 -5.88 -47.90
N ALA A 26 36.60 -6.89 -47.04
CA ALA A 26 37.55 -6.94 -45.93
C ALA A 26 39.03 -7.00 -46.36
N PRO A 27 39.93 -6.73 -45.41
CA PRO A 27 41.11 -7.56 -45.13
C PRO A 27 41.02 -8.06 -43.67
N GLY A 28 41.47 -9.23 -43.24
CA GLY A 28 42.64 -10.01 -43.59
C GLY A 28 43.24 -10.47 -42.24
N LEU A 29 43.32 -11.79 -42.02
CA LEU A 29 43.79 -12.42 -40.78
C LEU A 29 45.21 -11.98 -40.38
N LEU A 30 45.41 -11.74 -39.08
CA LEU A 30 46.68 -12.01 -38.40
C LEU A 30 46.42 -12.71 -37.06
N LYS A 31 47.10 -13.84 -36.89
CA LYS A 31 47.16 -14.68 -35.69
C LYS A 31 48.02 -13.98 -34.65
N GLU A 32 47.56 -13.91 -33.40
CA GLU A 32 48.46 -13.77 -32.26
C GLU A 32 48.12 -14.77 -31.16
N GLN A 33 49.21 -15.33 -30.62
CA GLN A 33 49.31 -16.50 -29.78
C GLN A 33 49.12 -16.10 -28.30
N GLY A 34 48.37 -16.88 -27.54
CA GLY A 34 48.33 -16.76 -26.07
C GLY A 34 49.50 -17.50 -25.40
N PRO A 35 49.92 -17.06 -24.20
CA PRO A 35 50.60 -17.90 -23.21
C PRO A 35 49.73 -18.11 -21.93
N PRO A 36 50.07 -19.07 -21.05
CA PRO A 36 49.12 -20.09 -20.60
C PRO A 36 48.64 -19.98 -19.14
N ALA A 37 47.61 -20.78 -18.84
CA ALA A 37 47.09 -21.04 -17.50
C ALA A 37 48.06 -21.92 -16.65
N PRO A 38 48.14 -21.70 -15.33
CA PRO A 38 48.85 -22.60 -14.44
C PRO A 38 47.97 -23.77 -13.97
N GLN A 39 48.67 -24.89 -13.76
CA GLN A 39 48.22 -26.25 -13.55
C GLN A 39 47.65 -26.50 -12.14
N ALA A 40 46.68 -27.40 -12.06
CA ALA A 40 46.30 -28.11 -10.84
C ALA A 40 47.07 -29.46 -10.75
N PRO A 41 47.54 -29.88 -9.57
CA PRO A 41 47.75 -31.29 -9.23
C PRO A 41 46.47 -31.80 -8.50
N GLY A 42 45.92 -32.99 -8.69
CA GLY A 42 46.42 -34.26 -9.23
C GLY A 42 46.14 -35.37 -8.21
N LEU A 43 45.59 -36.50 -8.68
CA LEU A 43 45.55 -37.86 -8.05
C LEU A 43 44.48 -38.09 -6.94
N LEU A 44 43.72 -39.20 -6.85
CA LEU A 44 43.69 -40.51 -7.53
C LEU A 44 42.33 -41.18 -7.24
N LYS A 45 41.79 -41.93 -8.22
CA LYS A 45 40.82 -43.01 -8.01
C LYS A 45 41.58 -44.30 -7.65
N GLU A 46 41.01 -45.17 -6.82
CA GLU A 46 40.46 -46.49 -7.23
C GLU A 46 40.27 -47.51 -6.10
N GLN A 47 39.22 -48.34 -6.30
CA GLN A 47 39.02 -49.75 -5.90
C GLN A 47 38.53 -50.12 -4.48
N GLY A 48 37.40 -50.86 -4.45
CA GLY A 48 36.97 -51.74 -3.34
C GLY A 48 37.72 -53.08 -3.34
N PRO A 49 37.49 -54.01 -2.37
CA PRO A 49 36.30 -54.88 -2.45
C PRO A 49 35.75 -55.44 -1.10
N SER A 50 34.65 -56.21 -1.23
CA SER A 50 34.22 -57.40 -0.45
C SER A 50 33.63 -57.28 0.98
N ALA A 51 32.41 -57.82 1.13
CA ALA A 51 31.76 -58.22 2.38
C ALA A 51 32.38 -59.52 2.97
N PRO A 52 32.10 -59.87 4.25
CA PRO A 52 30.96 -60.78 4.48
C PRO A 52 30.21 -60.66 5.84
N GLN A 53 29.04 -61.31 5.89
CA GLN A 53 28.37 -61.96 7.04
C GLN A 53 27.57 -61.15 8.08
N ALA A 54 26.23 -61.35 8.03
CA ALA A 54 25.30 -61.36 9.17
C ALA A 54 25.40 -62.74 9.89
N PRO A 55 24.88 -62.98 11.14
CA PRO A 55 23.55 -62.56 11.62
C PRO A 55 23.45 -62.14 13.11
N GLY A 56 22.37 -61.44 13.49
CA GLY A 56 22.02 -61.30 14.90
C GLY A 56 20.96 -60.26 15.24
N LEU A 57 19.70 -60.72 15.37
CA LEU A 57 18.63 -60.22 16.25
C LEU A 57 18.28 -58.72 16.25
N LEU A 58 17.13 -58.42 15.63
CA LEU A 58 16.33 -57.21 15.81
C LEU A 58 16.03 -56.97 17.30
N LYS A 59 16.67 -55.95 17.89
CA LYS A 59 16.16 -55.23 19.06
C LYS A 59 15.56 -53.92 18.58
N GLU A 60 14.29 -53.70 18.93
CA GLU A 60 13.57 -52.43 18.75
C GLU A 60 14.42 -51.26 19.25
N GLN A 61 14.91 -50.45 18.30
CA GLN A 61 15.55 -49.19 18.62
C GLN A 61 14.47 -48.12 18.84
N ARG A 62 14.31 -47.71 20.10
CA ARG A 62 13.62 -46.47 20.46
C ARG A 62 14.32 -45.30 19.75
N PRO A 63 13.60 -44.32 19.17
CA PRO A 63 14.26 -43.17 18.57
C PRO A 63 14.98 -42.36 19.65
N VAL A 64 16.24 -42.09 19.33
CA VAL A 64 17.25 -41.39 20.11
C VAL A 64 16.78 -40.00 20.54
N GLU A 65 17.06 -39.64 21.79
CA GLU A 65 16.89 -38.29 22.34
C GLU A 65 17.67 -37.25 21.51
N LEU A 66 16.93 -36.31 20.92
CA LEU A 66 17.49 -35.13 20.26
C LEU A 66 17.81 -34.05 21.30
N SER A 67 19.11 -33.74 21.40
CA SER A 67 19.75 -32.47 21.80
C SER A 67 19.14 -31.63 22.93
N ILE A 68 19.89 -31.50 24.03
CA ILE A 68 19.64 -30.60 25.18
C ILE A 68 19.56 -29.10 24.77
N LEU A 69 20.04 -28.73 23.58
CA LEU A 69 20.00 -27.34 23.07
C LEU A 69 18.77 -27.03 22.20
N ALA A 70 17.99 -28.04 21.80
CA ALA A 70 16.70 -27.85 21.15
C ALA A 70 15.62 -28.14 22.19
N GLY A 71 15.19 -27.12 22.93
CA GLY A 71 14.10 -27.24 23.90
C GLY A 71 12.96 -28.08 23.32
N ARG A 72 12.39 -29.01 24.11
CA ARG A 72 11.35 -29.94 23.68
C ARG A 72 10.38 -29.19 22.77
N ARG A 73 10.33 -29.53 21.49
CA ARG A 73 9.32 -29.01 20.57
C ARG A 73 8.00 -29.37 21.20
N ARG A 74 7.34 -28.38 21.82
CA ARG A 74 5.98 -28.56 22.31
C ARG A 74 5.21 -28.87 21.04
N VAL A 75 4.87 -30.15 20.86
CA VAL A 75 3.94 -30.56 19.82
C VAL A 75 2.65 -29.89 20.22
N VAL A 76 2.41 -28.69 19.69
CA VAL A 76 1.09 -28.09 19.73
C VAL A 76 0.26 -29.06 18.90
N ALA A 77 -0.58 -29.85 19.57
CA ALA A 77 -1.56 -30.68 18.89
C ALA A 77 -2.26 -29.78 17.87
N ARG A 78 -2.36 -30.22 16.61
CA ARG A 78 -3.14 -29.48 15.62
C ARG A 78 -4.54 -29.31 16.23
N PRO A 79 -5.10 -28.09 16.23
CA PRO A 79 -6.47 -27.92 16.69
C PRO A 79 -7.36 -28.88 15.91
N ASP A 80 -8.27 -29.57 16.60
CA ASP A 80 -9.19 -30.57 16.02
C ASP A 80 -10.29 -29.94 15.14
N PHE A 81 -10.07 -28.70 14.69
CA PHE A 81 -10.98 -27.91 13.88
C PHE A 81 -10.23 -27.06 12.84
N LEU A 82 -10.91 -26.78 11.73
CA LEU A 82 -10.49 -25.86 10.68
C LEU A 82 -11.43 -24.65 10.66
N ILE A 83 -10.88 -23.45 10.46
CA ILE A 83 -11.67 -22.23 10.25
C ILE A 83 -11.62 -21.85 8.78
N THR A 84 -12.79 -21.70 8.18
CA THR A 84 -12.97 -21.25 6.79
C THR A 84 -14.00 -20.13 6.72
N VAL A 85 -14.02 -19.41 5.59
CA VAL A 85 -15.18 -18.59 5.23
C VAL A 85 -16.29 -19.55 4.82
N ALA A 86 -17.50 -19.38 5.37
CA ALA A 86 -18.67 -20.12 4.92
C ALA A 86 -18.96 -19.79 3.46
N ASP A 87 -19.05 -20.81 2.62
CA ASP A 87 -19.24 -20.69 1.18
C ASP A 87 -20.52 -21.37 0.69
N THR A 88 -21.19 -22.15 1.56
CA THR A 88 -22.44 -22.82 1.22
C THR A 88 -23.64 -22.30 2.00
N ALA A 89 -24.82 -22.33 1.36
CA ALA A 89 -26.09 -22.03 2.02
C ALA A 89 -26.36 -22.96 3.24
N ALA A 90 -25.84 -24.18 3.22
CA ALA A 90 -25.94 -25.12 4.32
C ALA A 90 -25.14 -24.66 5.55
N GLU A 91 -23.91 -24.18 5.37
CA GLU A 91 -23.10 -23.61 6.46
C GLU A 91 -23.74 -22.35 7.04
N HIS A 92 -24.23 -21.44 6.19
CA HIS A 92 -24.95 -20.26 6.66
C HIS A 92 -26.21 -20.63 7.45
N THR A 93 -26.96 -21.64 7.00
CA THR A 93 -28.15 -22.14 7.71
C THR A 93 -27.78 -22.78 9.05
N ALA A 94 -26.73 -23.61 9.08
CA ALA A 94 -26.24 -24.24 10.30
C ALA A 94 -25.73 -23.19 11.32
N TYR A 95 -24.98 -22.19 10.85
CA TYR A 95 -24.55 -21.06 11.66
C TYR A 95 -25.72 -20.28 12.26
N ARG A 96 -26.74 -19.96 11.44
CA ARG A 96 -27.98 -19.30 11.88
C ARG A 96 -28.74 -20.14 12.93
N ALA A 97 -28.79 -21.46 12.76
CA ALA A 97 -29.41 -22.35 13.74
C ALA A 97 -28.66 -22.37 15.08
N MET A 98 -27.33 -22.44 15.06
CA MET A 98 -26.52 -22.41 16.30
C MET A 98 -26.68 -21.11 17.07
N ARG A 99 -26.62 -19.96 16.38
CA ARG A 99 -26.76 -18.64 17.04
C ARG A 99 -28.19 -18.41 17.54
N HIS A 100 -29.21 -18.92 16.84
CA HIS A 100 -30.60 -18.87 17.34
C HIS A 100 -30.71 -19.65 18.64
N HIS A 101 -30.20 -20.88 18.66
CA HIS A 101 -30.20 -21.71 19.86
C HIS A 101 -29.47 -21.02 21.03
N GLU A 102 -28.29 -20.46 20.79
CA GLU A 102 -27.50 -19.83 21.86
C GLU A 102 -28.10 -18.50 22.33
N PHE A 103 -28.45 -17.59 21.41
CA PHE A 103 -28.83 -16.22 21.78
C PHE A 103 -30.33 -16.06 22.05
N VAL A 104 -31.19 -16.79 21.35
CA VAL A 104 -32.65 -16.74 21.52
C VAL A 104 -33.08 -17.74 22.59
N ASP A 105 -32.89 -19.04 22.35
CA ASP A 105 -33.45 -20.08 23.21
C ASP A 105 -32.77 -20.15 24.59
N ARG A 106 -31.43 -20.16 24.60
CA ARG A 106 -30.65 -20.39 25.82
C ARG A 106 -30.41 -19.13 26.63
N GLN A 107 -30.00 -18.03 25.99
CA GLN A 107 -29.67 -16.79 26.69
C GLN A 107 -30.84 -15.81 26.81
N GLY A 108 -31.88 -15.93 25.97
CA GLY A 108 -33.01 -14.99 25.97
C GLY A 108 -32.62 -13.55 25.63
N LEU A 109 -31.56 -13.35 24.83
CA LEU A 109 -31.12 -12.01 24.42
C LEU A 109 -32.08 -11.37 23.41
N PHE A 110 -32.80 -12.20 22.66
CA PHE A 110 -33.77 -11.78 21.65
C PHE A 110 -35.10 -12.50 21.89
N ALA A 111 -36.21 -11.81 21.60
CA ALA A 111 -37.55 -12.37 21.86
C ALA A 111 -37.94 -13.50 20.91
N HIS A 112 -37.56 -13.40 19.62
CA HIS A 112 -38.04 -14.31 18.57
C HIS A 112 -36.96 -14.71 17.55
N SER A 113 -36.05 -13.80 17.20
CA SER A 113 -35.01 -14.04 16.22
C SER A 113 -33.82 -13.11 16.48
N ASP A 114 -32.62 -13.60 16.18
CA ASP A 114 -31.39 -12.80 16.23
C ASP A 114 -30.97 -12.26 14.84
N LEU A 115 -31.78 -12.53 13.80
CA LEU A 115 -31.61 -11.99 12.44
C LEU A 115 -31.74 -10.47 12.42
N ASP A 116 -30.86 -9.81 11.66
CA ASP A 116 -30.85 -8.37 11.44
C ASP A 116 -30.40 -8.04 10.00
N ASP A 117 -30.50 -6.78 9.61
CA ASP A 117 -30.16 -6.31 8.26
C ASP A 117 -28.70 -6.60 7.85
N THR A 118 -27.81 -6.87 8.83
CA THR A 118 -26.42 -7.27 8.52
C THR A 118 -26.38 -8.67 7.92
N ASP A 119 -27.34 -9.55 8.22
CA ASP A 119 -27.41 -10.88 7.60
C ASP A 119 -27.76 -10.86 6.11
N ASP A 120 -28.35 -9.76 5.64
CA ASP A 120 -28.76 -9.56 4.25
C ASP A 120 -27.76 -8.68 3.47
N ASP A 121 -26.75 -8.10 4.14
CA ASP A 121 -25.69 -7.35 3.48
C ASP A 121 -24.76 -8.31 2.71
N PRO A 122 -24.61 -8.15 1.37
CA PRO A 122 -23.78 -9.05 0.56
C PRO A 122 -22.29 -8.99 0.91
N ARG A 123 -21.85 -7.99 1.68
CA ARG A 123 -20.46 -7.85 2.16
C ARG A 123 -20.23 -8.56 3.49
N THR A 124 -21.28 -9.09 4.11
CA THR A 124 -21.17 -9.85 5.34
C THR A 124 -20.45 -11.17 5.10
N VAL A 125 -19.44 -11.43 5.92
CA VAL A 125 -18.64 -12.64 5.89
C VAL A 125 -18.89 -13.42 7.18
N VAL A 126 -19.16 -14.71 7.05
CA VAL A 126 -19.25 -15.63 8.19
C VAL A 126 -18.05 -16.54 8.17
N LEU A 127 -17.28 -16.56 9.25
CA LEU A 127 -16.23 -17.54 9.48
C LEU A 127 -16.79 -18.67 10.33
N VAL A 128 -16.61 -19.91 9.89
CA VAL A 128 -17.11 -21.11 10.58
C VAL A 128 -15.95 -22.00 11.00
N ALA A 129 -16.07 -22.62 12.17
CA ALA A 129 -15.14 -23.63 12.67
C ALA A 129 -15.77 -25.01 12.49
N THR A 130 -15.09 -25.89 11.76
CA THR A 130 -15.57 -27.24 11.44
C THR A 130 -14.62 -28.28 12.00
N LEU A 131 -15.16 -29.27 12.71
CA LEU A 131 -14.43 -30.40 13.30
C LEU A 131 -13.96 -31.37 12.21
N ALA A 132 -13.07 -32.29 12.56
CA ALA A 132 -12.52 -33.29 11.64
C ALA A 132 -13.58 -34.20 10.99
N ASP A 133 -14.75 -34.37 11.62
CA ASP A 133 -15.87 -35.15 11.11
C ASP A 133 -16.84 -34.34 10.20
N GLY A 134 -16.55 -33.06 9.96
CA GLY A 134 -17.40 -32.15 9.18
C GLY A 134 -18.47 -31.43 10.00
N THR A 135 -18.56 -31.69 11.31
CA THR A 135 -19.52 -31.01 12.19
C THR A 135 -19.11 -29.55 12.41
N LEU A 136 -20.05 -28.63 12.19
CA LEU A 136 -19.85 -27.21 12.46
C LEU A 136 -19.92 -26.97 13.98
N ALA A 137 -18.82 -26.48 14.57
CA ALA A 137 -18.65 -26.30 16.01
C ALA A 137 -18.73 -24.84 16.49
N GLY A 138 -18.72 -23.87 15.59
CA GLY A 138 -18.91 -22.46 15.93
C GLY A 138 -18.79 -21.55 14.72
N GLY A 139 -19.08 -20.27 14.90
CA GLY A 139 -18.87 -19.27 13.87
C GLY A 139 -18.90 -17.85 14.40
N VAL A 140 -18.43 -16.92 13.57
CA VAL A 140 -18.45 -15.48 13.84
C VAL A 140 -18.77 -14.73 12.56
N ARG A 141 -19.60 -13.69 12.70
CA ARG A 141 -19.98 -12.80 11.60
C ARG A 141 -19.13 -11.54 11.65
N VAL A 142 -18.60 -11.12 10.51
CA VAL A 142 -17.96 -9.81 10.33
C VAL A 142 -18.60 -9.10 9.15
N ALA A 143 -18.79 -7.79 9.27
CA ALA A 143 -19.40 -6.98 8.21
C ALA A 143 -18.90 -5.52 8.29
N PRO A 144 -18.92 -4.78 7.18
CA PRO A 144 -18.70 -3.33 7.21
C PRO A 144 -19.85 -2.65 7.97
N VAL A 145 -19.52 -1.59 8.71
CA VAL A 145 -20.48 -0.81 9.48
C VAL A 145 -21.26 0.12 8.56
N ARG A 146 -22.60 0.06 8.65
CA ARG A 146 -23.48 1.08 8.07
C ARG A 146 -23.54 2.29 8.99
N TRP A 147 -23.49 3.48 8.41
CA TRP A 147 -23.48 4.76 9.14
C TRP A 147 -24.42 5.76 8.48
N ASP A 148 -24.84 6.77 9.25
CA ASP A 148 -25.84 7.75 8.81
C ASP A 148 -25.32 8.60 7.64
N GLY A 149 -25.95 8.45 6.46
CA GLY A 149 -25.53 9.15 5.24
C GLY A 149 -24.73 8.28 4.27
N ALA A 150 -24.40 7.03 4.66
CA ALA A 150 -23.76 6.06 3.78
C ALA A 150 -24.72 5.58 2.68
N SER A 151 -24.18 5.27 1.50
CA SER A 151 -24.90 4.42 0.55
C SER A 151 -24.88 2.95 0.98
N ASP A 152 -25.83 2.14 0.51
CA ASP A 152 -25.92 0.71 0.88
C ASP A 152 -24.65 -0.10 0.57
N THR A 153 -23.83 0.36 -0.37
CA THR A 153 -22.61 -0.32 -0.82
C THR A 153 -21.32 0.28 -0.25
N GLU A 154 -21.40 1.38 0.50
CA GLU A 154 -20.22 2.13 0.91
C GLU A 154 -19.46 1.43 2.04
N ASP A 155 -18.16 1.22 1.83
CA ASP A 155 -17.22 0.67 2.81
C ASP A 155 -16.06 1.66 3.04
N ILE A 156 -16.10 2.31 4.20
CA ILE A 156 -15.07 3.26 4.66
C ILE A 156 -13.93 2.57 5.44
N GLY A 157 -13.88 1.25 5.44
CA GLY A 157 -12.90 0.46 6.19
C GLY A 157 -13.23 0.34 7.69
N TRP A 158 -14.46 0.65 8.10
CA TRP A 158 -14.95 0.39 9.45
C TRP A 158 -15.76 -0.92 9.45
N TRP A 159 -15.27 -1.91 10.16
CA TRP A 159 -15.85 -3.25 10.26
C TRP A 159 -16.26 -3.59 11.69
N PHE A 160 -17.19 -4.53 11.81
CA PHE A 160 -17.71 -4.96 13.11
C PHE A 160 -17.80 -6.48 13.22
N GLY A 161 -17.33 -7.02 14.35
CA GLY A 161 -17.45 -8.43 14.70
C GLY A 161 -18.68 -8.67 15.56
N SER A 162 -19.55 -9.60 15.16
CA SER A 162 -20.79 -9.91 15.86
C SER A 162 -21.13 -11.40 15.83
N ARG A 163 -22.12 -11.78 16.66
CA ARG A 163 -22.74 -13.12 16.67
C ARG A 163 -21.72 -14.27 16.76
N LEU A 164 -20.69 -14.11 17.58
CA LEU A 164 -19.75 -15.19 17.90
C LEU A 164 -20.47 -16.28 18.70
N VAL A 165 -20.63 -17.47 18.12
CA VAL A 165 -21.28 -18.62 18.77
C VAL A 165 -20.40 -19.87 18.68
N VAL A 166 -20.51 -20.72 19.69
CA VAL A 166 -19.82 -22.01 19.79
C VAL A 166 -20.82 -23.04 20.30
N ALA A 167 -20.91 -24.19 19.64
CA ALA A 167 -22.00 -25.17 19.83
C ALA A 167 -22.03 -25.85 21.21
N ASP A 168 -20.86 -26.19 21.79
CA ASP A 168 -20.76 -26.80 23.13
C ASP A 168 -19.46 -26.35 23.85
N PRO A 169 -19.54 -25.58 24.96
CA PRO A 169 -18.38 -25.19 25.75
C PRO A 169 -17.54 -26.37 26.28
N GLY A 170 -18.13 -27.56 26.42
CA GLY A 170 -17.47 -28.77 26.93
C GLY A 170 -16.48 -29.42 25.93
N HIS A 171 -16.71 -29.24 24.62
CA HIS A 171 -15.87 -29.78 23.54
C HIS A 171 -15.10 -28.70 22.75
N ALA A 172 -15.32 -27.42 23.07
CA ALA A 172 -14.88 -26.30 22.25
C ALA A 172 -13.83 -25.39 22.90
N ALA A 173 -12.99 -25.95 23.79
CA ALA A 173 -11.91 -25.20 24.42
C ALA A 173 -10.98 -24.60 23.35
N GLY A 174 -11.04 -23.28 23.18
CA GLY A 174 -10.19 -22.53 22.25
C GLY A 174 -10.81 -22.19 20.90
N ILE A 175 -12.00 -22.71 20.54
CA ILE A 175 -12.68 -22.39 19.26
C ILE A 175 -13.04 -20.90 19.21
N GLY A 176 -13.72 -20.36 20.24
CA GLY A 176 -14.09 -18.94 20.30
C GLY A 176 -12.88 -18.01 20.09
N PRO A 177 -11.80 -18.14 20.90
CA PRO A 177 -10.57 -17.39 20.67
C PRO A 177 -9.93 -17.56 19.28
N ALA A 178 -10.03 -18.75 18.68
CA ALA A 178 -9.51 -19.00 17.34
C ALA A 178 -10.37 -18.32 16.26
N LEU A 179 -11.70 -18.35 16.38
CA LEU A 179 -12.63 -17.61 15.51
C LEU A 179 -12.39 -16.11 15.58
N VAL A 180 -12.19 -15.55 16.78
CA VAL A 180 -11.85 -14.12 16.94
C VAL A 180 -10.53 -13.80 16.25
N ARG A 181 -9.47 -14.62 16.42
CA ARG A 181 -8.20 -14.43 15.71
C ARG A 181 -8.35 -14.55 14.19
N ALA A 182 -9.15 -15.49 13.72
CA ALA A 182 -9.42 -15.66 12.29
C ALA A 182 -10.19 -14.45 11.73
N ALA A 183 -11.16 -13.92 12.47
CA ALA A 183 -11.84 -12.68 12.13
C ALA A 183 -10.85 -11.52 12.04
N CYS A 184 -10.02 -11.31 13.07
CA CYS A 184 -8.95 -10.31 13.10
C CYS A 184 -7.98 -10.40 11.89
N ALA A 185 -7.60 -11.62 11.49
CA ALA A 185 -6.75 -11.82 10.32
C ALA A 185 -7.48 -11.53 9.01
N HIS A 186 -8.76 -11.93 8.91
CA HIS A 186 -9.57 -11.75 7.71
C HIS A 186 -9.84 -10.28 7.41
N ILE A 187 -10.36 -9.50 8.36
CA ILE A 187 -10.69 -8.09 8.10
C ILE A 187 -9.43 -7.23 7.87
N GLU A 188 -8.29 -7.57 8.49
CA GLU A 188 -7.03 -6.91 8.18
C GLU A 188 -6.64 -7.14 6.72
N GLN A 189 -6.87 -8.34 6.18
CA GLN A 189 -6.64 -8.64 4.75
C GLN A 189 -7.62 -7.90 3.83
N GLN A 190 -8.88 -7.71 4.25
CA GLN A 190 -9.89 -6.95 3.50
C GLN A 190 -9.63 -5.43 3.44
N GLY A 191 -8.56 -4.94 4.07
CA GLY A 191 -8.24 -3.52 4.05
C GLY A 191 -9.04 -2.70 5.06
N ALA A 192 -9.55 -3.32 6.13
CA ALA A 192 -10.13 -2.58 7.24
C ALA A 192 -9.10 -1.64 7.89
N LEU A 193 -9.61 -0.56 8.49
CA LEU A 193 -8.87 0.47 9.22
C LEU A 193 -9.40 0.64 10.65
N ARG A 194 -10.62 0.18 10.91
CA ARG A 194 -11.22 0.10 12.24
C ARG A 194 -12.01 -1.19 12.36
N PHE A 195 -11.82 -1.92 13.45
CA PHE A 195 -12.56 -3.15 13.72
C PHE A 195 -13.02 -3.19 15.17
N ASP A 196 -14.34 -3.14 15.35
CA ASP A 196 -14.98 -3.06 16.67
C ASP A 196 -15.84 -4.30 16.95
N ALA A 197 -16.19 -4.50 18.23
CA ALA A 197 -17.14 -5.51 18.66
C ALA A 197 -17.80 -5.11 19.99
N THR A 198 -19.11 -5.36 20.12
CA THR A 198 -19.82 -5.29 21.41
C THR A 198 -19.80 -6.67 22.04
N VAL A 199 -19.15 -6.81 23.20
CA VAL A 199 -18.83 -8.09 23.84
C VAL A 199 -19.45 -8.14 25.23
N GLN A 200 -20.16 -9.22 25.57
CA GLN A 200 -20.68 -9.38 26.95
C GLN A 200 -19.55 -9.30 27.98
N ASP A 201 -19.78 -8.65 29.11
CA ASP A 201 -18.76 -8.38 30.14
C ASP A 201 -17.98 -9.64 30.56
N ARG A 202 -18.66 -10.78 30.64
CA ARG A 202 -18.05 -12.08 30.99
C ARG A 202 -16.97 -12.55 30.01
N TYR A 203 -16.97 -12.07 28.76
CA TYR A 203 -15.99 -12.41 27.73
C TYR A 203 -14.93 -11.33 27.50
N ALA A 204 -15.05 -10.14 28.12
CA ALA A 204 -14.11 -9.04 27.92
C ALA A 204 -12.65 -9.44 28.20
N ARG A 205 -12.40 -10.18 29.29
CA ARG A 205 -11.05 -10.71 29.62
C ARG A 205 -10.48 -11.67 28.58
N MET A 206 -11.33 -12.36 27.81
CA MET A 206 -10.86 -13.20 26.70
C MET A 206 -10.34 -12.30 25.58
N PHE A 207 -11.12 -11.30 25.17
CA PHE A 207 -10.78 -10.35 24.12
C PHE A 207 -9.52 -9.55 24.47
N GLN A 208 -9.40 -9.06 25.71
CA GLN A 208 -8.18 -8.38 26.18
C GLN A 208 -6.93 -9.27 26.07
N ARG A 209 -7.03 -10.56 26.43
CA ARG A 209 -5.92 -11.51 26.25
C ARG A 209 -5.58 -11.80 24.79
N LEU A 210 -6.51 -11.57 23.87
CA LEU A 210 -6.28 -11.67 22.43
C LEU A 210 -5.64 -10.41 21.85
N GLY A 211 -5.60 -9.31 22.60
CA GLY A 211 -5.04 -8.02 22.16
C GLY A 211 -6.10 -6.97 21.82
N TRP A 212 -7.38 -7.22 22.13
CA TRP A 212 -8.42 -6.19 21.96
C TRP A 212 -8.38 -5.18 23.11
N GLU A 213 -8.61 -3.92 22.77
CA GLU A 213 -8.71 -2.79 23.68
C GLU A 213 -10.15 -2.70 24.23
N ASP A 214 -10.29 -2.41 25.53
CA ASP A 214 -11.59 -2.11 26.16
C ASP A 214 -11.86 -0.61 26.00
N CYS A 215 -12.88 -0.27 25.23
CA CYS A 215 -13.29 1.10 24.93
C CYS A 215 -14.36 1.64 25.90
N GLY A 216 -14.74 0.86 26.91
CA GLY A 216 -15.69 1.25 27.95
C GLY A 216 -16.98 0.45 27.94
N ALA A 217 -17.97 0.97 28.68
CA ALA A 217 -19.26 0.32 28.83
C ALA A 217 -20.04 0.37 27.50
N GLY A 218 -20.50 -0.80 27.07
CA GLY A 218 -21.45 -0.96 25.98
C GLY A 218 -22.90 -1.04 26.49
N PRO A 219 -23.86 -1.42 25.62
CA PRO A 219 -25.27 -1.52 25.99
C PRO A 219 -25.55 -2.67 26.97
N VAL A 220 -26.63 -2.51 27.74
CA VAL A 220 -27.23 -3.61 28.50
C VAL A 220 -28.35 -4.23 27.67
N ILE A 221 -28.16 -5.46 27.21
CA ILE A 221 -29.10 -6.17 26.34
C ILE A 221 -29.71 -7.31 27.16
N ALA A 222 -31.04 -7.31 27.32
CA ALA A 222 -31.77 -8.31 28.12
C ALA A 222 -31.17 -8.53 29.53
N GLY A 223 -30.74 -7.45 30.19
CA GLY A 223 -30.12 -7.51 31.52
C GLY A 223 -28.65 -7.97 31.55
N GLN A 224 -28.05 -8.24 30.38
CA GLN A 224 -26.64 -8.59 30.25
C GLN A 224 -25.82 -7.36 29.85
N ALA A 225 -24.84 -6.99 30.70
CA ALA A 225 -23.90 -5.91 30.40
C ALA A 225 -22.91 -6.32 29.30
N HIS A 226 -22.62 -5.39 28.41
CA HIS A 226 -21.61 -5.52 27.37
C HIS A 226 -20.56 -4.41 27.49
N ARG A 227 -19.44 -4.63 26.80
CA ARG A 227 -18.36 -3.68 26.58
C ARG A 227 -18.16 -3.41 25.11
N GLU A 228 -17.78 -2.19 24.80
CA GLU A 228 -17.24 -1.86 23.49
C GLU A 228 -15.77 -2.25 23.45
N MET A 229 -15.39 -3.05 22.46
CA MET A 229 -14.05 -3.57 22.28
C MET A 229 -13.53 -3.17 20.91
N ARG A 230 -12.24 -2.83 20.80
CA ARG A 230 -11.58 -2.50 19.54
C ARG A 230 -10.35 -3.35 19.27
N TRP A 231 -10.21 -3.81 18.04
CA TRP A 231 -8.98 -4.42 17.55
C TRP A 231 -8.09 -3.32 16.94
N ALA A 232 -6.85 -3.24 17.41
CA ALA A 232 -5.90 -2.26 16.92
C ALA A 232 -5.40 -2.65 15.52
N ILE A 233 -5.74 -1.82 14.52
CA ILE A 233 -5.28 -2.00 13.13
C ILE A 233 -4.15 -1.03 12.85
N HIS A 234 -2.93 -1.55 12.71
CA HIS A 234 -1.72 -0.75 12.51
C HIS A 234 -1.27 -0.64 11.05
N ARG A 235 -2.17 -0.81 10.08
CA ARG A 235 -1.84 -0.82 8.64
C ARG A 235 -1.05 0.42 8.22
N ILE A 236 -1.55 1.62 8.56
CA ILE A 236 -0.92 2.90 8.17
C ILE A 236 0.41 3.08 8.90
N GLN A 237 0.45 2.86 10.21
CA GLN A 237 1.70 2.92 10.99
C GLN A 237 2.78 1.97 10.43
N ARG A 238 2.42 0.73 10.08
CA ARG A 238 3.36 -0.22 9.46
C ARG A 238 3.91 0.26 8.12
N THR A 239 3.08 0.92 7.30
CA THR A 239 3.52 1.53 6.05
C THR A 239 4.53 2.66 6.32
N VAL A 240 4.26 3.52 7.30
CA VAL A 240 5.19 4.59 7.72
C VAL A 240 6.51 4.02 8.25
N ASP A 241 6.45 3.05 9.16
CA ASP A 241 7.63 2.43 9.78
C ASP A 241 8.53 1.76 8.74
N GLY A 242 7.90 1.11 7.74
CA GLY A 242 8.61 0.41 6.67
C GLY A 242 9.21 1.33 5.59
N THR A 243 8.91 2.64 5.60
CA THR A 243 9.29 3.54 4.51
C THR A 243 10.03 4.81 4.97
N LYS A 244 9.56 5.49 6.02
CA LYS A 244 10.01 6.85 6.37
C LYS A 244 10.61 6.99 7.78
N ALA A 245 10.27 6.11 8.72
CA ALA A 245 10.68 6.26 10.13
C ALA A 245 12.20 6.18 10.37
N VAL A 246 12.97 5.61 9.43
CA VAL A 246 14.45 5.51 9.53
C VAL A 246 15.17 6.81 9.17
N LEU A 247 14.50 7.76 8.51
CA LEU A 247 15.14 8.89 7.84
C LEU A 247 15.88 9.81 8.80
N ALA A 248 15.28 10.24 9.91
CA ALA A 248 15.95 11.14 10.85
C ALA A 248 17.29 10.59 11.38
N GLY A 249 17.31 9.29 11.73
CA GLY A 249 18.53 8.65 12.21
C GLY A 249 19.59 8.51 11.11
N ALA A 250 19.18 8.09 9.92
CA ALA A 250 20.11 7.87 8.80
C ALA A 250 20.67 9.17 8.21
N LEU A 251 19.89 10.25 8.24
CA LEU A 251 20.23 11.54 7.63
C LEU A 251 20.78 12.57 8.63
N ALA A 252 20.92 12.21 9.92
CA ALA A 252 21.45 13.09 10.95
C ALA A 252 22.77 13.79 10.58
N PRO A 253 23.76 13.14 9.93
CA PRO A 253 25.00 13.80 9.53
C PRO A 253 24.82 14.96 8.54
N PHE A 254 23.72 15.00 7.78
CA PHE A 254 23.39 16.13 6.91
C PHE A 254 22.70 17.25 7.67
N ALA A 255 21.94 16.94 8.73
CA ALA A 255 21.26 17.95 9.53
C ALA A 255 22.23 18.89 10.28
N GLU A 256 23.47 18.43 10.51
CA GLU A 256 24.55 19.19 11.16
C GLU A 256 25.30 20.12 10.19
N GLN A 257 25.03 20.05 8.89
CA GLN A 257 25.71 20.86 7.87
C GLN A 257 24.89 22.10 7.51
N ASP A 258 25.56 23.23 7.28
CA ASP A 258 24.90 24.45 6.81
C ASP A 258 24.21 24.21 5.46
N GLY A 259 22.89 24.40 5.42
CA GLY A 259 22.04 24.13 4.24
C GLY A 259 21.75 22.65 3.99
N GLY A 260 22.16 21.75 4.88
CA GLY A 260 21.88 20.33 4.79
C GLY A 260 20.39 20.02 4.98
N LEU A 261 19.90 19.03 4.20
CA LEU A 261 18.48 18.62 4.11
C LEU A 261 17.52 19.69 3.56
N GLY A 262 18.02 20.82 3.06
CA GLY A 262 17.23 21.90 2.49
C GLY A 262 17.48 23.24 3.21
N ALA A 263 17.18 24.34 2.52
CA ALA A 263 17.15 25.65 3.15
C ALA A 263 16.01 25.73 4.18
N ALA A 264 16.08 26.71 5.09
CA ALA A 264 15.03 26.93 6.09
C ALA A 264 13.64 27.05 5.42
N GLY A 265 12.68 26.28 5.92
CA GLY A 265 11.33 26.16 5.36
C GLY A 265 11.16 25.08 4.30
N PHE A 266 12.23 24.39 3.91
CA PHE A 266 12.25 23.30 2.91
C PHE A 266 12.96 22.05 3.42
N ARG A 267 13.16 21.91 4.74
CA ARG A 267 13.81 20.72 5.30
C ARG A 267 12.95 19.49 5.05
N GLY A 268 13.52 18.48 4.39
CA GLY A 268 12.83 17.22 4.11
C GLY A 268 11.63 17.34 3.16
N ASP A 269 11.58 18.43 2.38
CA ASP A 269 10.55 18.68 1.39
C ASP A 269 10.70 17.78 0.15
N ASP A 270 9.74 17.84 -0.77
CA ASP A 270 9.73 16.99 -1.99
C ASP A 270 10.87 17.35 -2.96
N GLY A 271 11.34 18.60 -2.89
CA GLY A 271 12.53 19.06 -3.59
C GLY A 271 13.22 20.18 -2.84
N VAL A 272 14.25 20.75 -3.45
CA VAL A 272 15.03 21.84 -2.86
C VAL A 272 15.19 23.00 -3.84
N PRO A 273 14.87 24.24 -3.41
CA PRO A 273 15.27 25.44 -4.14
C PRO A 273 16.79 25.60 -4.16
N LEU A 274 17.36 25.68 -5.36
CA LEU A 274 18.79 25.91 -5.51
C LEU A 274 19.15 27.37 -5.20
N PRO A 275 20.09 27.64 -4.27
CA PRO A 275 20.41 29.00 -3.83
C PRO A 275 20.75 29.95 -4.98
N GLY A 276 20.11 31.13 -4.98
CA GLY A 276 20.36 32.18 -5.97
C GLY A 276 19.75 31.96 -7.35
N THR A 277 18.89 30.95 -7.50
CA THR A 277 18.21 30.62 -8.75
C THR A 277 16.70 30.45 -8.54
N ASP A 278 15.95 30.33 -9.61
CA ASP A 278 14.55 29.90 -9.64
C ASP A 278 14.39 28.38 -9.84
N VAL A 279 15.48 27.62 -9.73
CA VAL A 279 15.52 26.18 -10.01
C VAL A 279 15.18 25.38 -8.77
N ILE A 280 14.34 24.36 -8.95
CA ILE A 280 14.03 23.33 -7.97
C ILE A 280 14.67 22.02 -8.44
N ALA A 281 15.36 21.34 -7.52
CA ALA A 281 15.89 20.00 -7.76
C ALA A 281 15.12 18.99 -6.92
N ALA A 282 14.67 17.91 -7.54
CA ALA A 282 14.11 16.73 -6.87
C ALA A 282 14.90 15.49 -7.30
N CYS A 283 15.00 14.48 -6.44
CA CYS A 283 15.75 13.27 -6.73
C CYS A 283 15.12 12.08 -6.02
N ASP A 284 14.91 11.00 -6.77
CA ASP A 284 14.35 9.77 -6.22
C ASP A 284 15.04 8.52 -6.78
N ALA A 285 15.00 7.46 -5.99
CA ALA A 285 15.56 6.14 -6.31
C ALA A 285 14.45 5.09 -6.32
N ILE A 286 14.42 4.28 -7.38
CA ILE A 286 13.42 3.22 -7.52
C ILE A 286 13.86 1.96 -6.80
N ILE A 287 12.92 1.31 -6.11
CA ILE A 287 13.19 0.11 -5.33
C ILE A 287 13.73 -1.00 -6.25
N PRO A 288 14.85 -1.68 -5.89
CA PRO A 288 15.47 -2.68 -6.77
C PRO A 288 14.52 -3.79 -7.24
N SER A 289 13.65 -4.27 -6.35
CA SER A 289 12.71 -5.35 -6.69
C SER A 289 11.68 -4.95 -7.76
N MET A 290 11.35 -3.66 -7.90
CA MET A 290 10.51 -3.17 -9.00
C MET A 290 11.29 -3.16 -10.31
N ILE A 291 12.55 -2.70 -10.28
CA ILE A 291 13.43 -2.68 -11.45
C ILE A 291 13.62 -4.09 -12.00
N GLU A 292 13.88 -5.06 -11.11
CA GLU A 292 14.08 -6.46 -11.49
C GLU A 292 12.82 -7.08 -12.10
N ARG A 293 11.65 -6.85 -11.47
CA ARG A 293 10.39 -7.50 -11.85
C ARG A 293 9.73 -6.85 -13.07
N ASP A 294 9.70 -5.53 -13.13
CA ASP A 294 9.04 -4.75 -14.17
C ASP A 294 9.89 -3.53 -14.57
N PRO A 295 11.03 -3.73 -15.28
CA PRO A 295 11.99 -2.67 -15.57
C PRO A 295 11.42 -1.53 -16.43
N GLU A 296 10.49 -1.81 -17.36
CA GLU A 296 9.84 -0.76 -18.14
C GLU A 296 8.96 0.12 -17.25
N TRP A 297 8.27 -0.49 -16.28
CA TRP A 297 7.49 0.26 -15.31
C TRP A 297 8.35 1.04 -14.31
N ALA A 298 9.45 0.45 -13.85
CA ALA A 298 10.42 1.13 -13.01
C ALA A 298 10.94 2.40 -13.69
N GLY A 299 11.25 2.31 -14.99
CA GLY A 299 11.63 3.47 -15.81
C GLY A 299 10.51 4.51 -15.96
N TRP A 300 9.26 4.08 -16.08
CA TRP A 300 8.12 5.03 -16.06
C TRP A 300 8.00 5.73 -14.70
N CYS A 301 8.06 4.94 -13.62
CA CYS A 301 7.92 5.43 -12.25
C CYS A 301 9.04 6.40 -11.86
N SER A 302 10.27 6.18 -12.32
CA SER A 302 11.39 7.08 -12.01
C SER A 302 11.19 8.50 -12.53
N VAL A 303 10.49 8.66 -13.64
CA VAL A 303 10.05 9.98 -14.13
C VAL A 303 8.84 10.46 -13.33
N LEU A 304 7.84 9.60 -13.16
CA LEU A 304 6.59 9.95 -12.47
C LEU A 304 6.79 10.56 -11.08
N VAL A 305 7.56 9.89 -10.22
CA VAL A 305 7.79 10.33 -8.83
C VAL A 305 8.46 11.71 -8.80
N ASN A 306 9.48 11.92 -9.62
CA ASN A 306 10.19 13.18 -9.69
C ASN A 306 9.33 14.32 -10.27
N ILE A 307 8.42 14.03 -11.20
CA ILE A 307 7.47 15.03 -11.70
C ILE A 307 6.44 15.38 -10.62
N ASN A 308 6.00 14.40 -9.81
CA ASN A 308 5.14 14.64 -8.67
C ASN A 308 5.82 15.54 -7.63
N ASP A 309 7.10 15.28 -7.32
CA ASP A 309 7.90 16.14 -6.43
C ASP A 309 7.95 17.58 -6.91
N LEU A 310 8.29 17.80 -8.19
CA LEU A 310 8.30 19.14 -8.78
C LEU A 310 6.91 19.80 -8.73
N SER A 311 5.85 19.02 -8.96
CA SER A 311 4.47 19.51 -8.92
C SER A 311 4.07 19.97 -7.51
N ALA A 312 4.48 19.22 -6.48
CA ALA A 312 4.25 19.57 -5.07
C ALA A 312 5.00 20.85 -4.66
N MET A 313 6.18 21.08 -5.25
CA MET A 313 6.96 22.31 -5.10
C MET A 313 6.43 23.49 -5.94
N GLY A 314 5.37 23.27 -6.74
CA GLY A 314 4.84 24.28 -7.66
C GLY A 314 5.78 24.62 -8.81
N ALA A 315 6.69 23.71 -9.15
CA ALA A 315 7.72 23.89 -10.16
C ALA A 315 7.30 23.30 -11.51
N ARG A 316 7.55 24.04 -12.59
CA ARG A 316 7.39 23.51 -13.95
C ARG A 316 8.63 22.68 -14.31
N PRO A 317 8.49 21.40 -14.68
CA PRO A 317 9.62 20.58 -15.11
C PRO A 317 10.35 21.19 -16.33
N ILE A 318 11.68 21.12 -16.32
CA ILE A 318 12.54 21.58 -17.43
C ILE A 318 13.48 20.49 -17.94
N GLY A 319 13.80 19.48 -17.13
CA GLY A 319 14.58 18.33 -17.59
C GLY A 319 14.92 17.32 -16.50
N LEU A 320 15.42 16.17 -16.93
CA LEU A 320 15.75 15.03 -16.08
C LEU A 320 17.21 14.61 -16.27
N LEU A 321 17.83 14.09 -15.22
CA LEU A 321 19.09 13.37 -15.26
C LEU A 321 18.88 11.95 -14.74
N ASP A 322 19.41 10.93 -15.40
CA ASP A 322 19.27 9.53 -14.96
C ASP A 322 20.61 8.88 -14.57
N ALA A 323 20.57 7.97 -13.61
CA ALA A 323 21.67 7.09 -13.25
C ALA A 323 21.16 5.65 -13.24
N VAL A 324 21.65 4.82 -14.16
CA VAL A 324 21.12 3.48 -14.41
C VAL A 324 22.21 2.41 -14.35
N GLY A 325 22.03 1.45 -13.45
CA GLY A 325 22.78 0.20 -13.38
C GLY A 325 21.90 -0.96 -13.85
N ALA A 326 22.44 -1.87 -14.66
CA ALA A 326 21.71 -3.04 -15.11
C ALA A 326 22.61 -4.27 -15.33
N PRO A 327 22.11 -5.50 -15.07
CA PRO A 327 22.91 -6.72 -15.20
C PRO A 327 23.18 -7.07 -16.66
N THR A 328 22.29 -6.66 -17.57
CA THR A 328 22.40 -6.94 -19.01
C THR A 328 21.91 -5.75 -19.82
N THR A 329 22.39 -5.64 -21.06
CA THR A 329 21.91 -4.62 -22.01
C THR A 329 20.40 -4.75 -22.29
N SER A 330 19.86 -5.98 -22.27
CA SER A 330 18.41 -6.20 -22.44
C SER A 330 17.61 -5.58 -21.29
N HIS A 331 18.07 -5.77 -20.06
CA HIS A 331 17.43 -5.19 -18.88
C HIS A 331 17.53 -3.66 -18.89
N LEU A 332 18.71 -3.12 -19.20
CA LEU A 332 18.92 -1.68 -19.41
C LEU A 332 17.94 -1.11 -20.45
N THR A 333 17.83 -1.77 -21.61
CA THR A 333 16.97 -1.31 -22.71
C THR A 333 15.52 -1.17 -22.28
N ARG A 334 15.03 -2.07 -21.42
CA ARG A 334 13.68 -2.01 -20.86
C ARG A 334 13.52 -0.81 -19.92
N ILE A 335 14.49 -0.59 -19.02
CA ILE A 335 14.50 0.59 -18.14
C ILE A 335 14.44 1.88 -18.96
N ILE A 336 15.36 2.04 -19.91
CA ILE A 336 15.44 3.24 -20.76
C ILE A 336 14.17 3.42 -21.61
N ARG A 337 13.53 2.35 -22.06
CA ARG A 337 12.24 2.44 -22.76
C ARG A 337 11.16 3.05 -21.86
N GLY A 338 11.09 2.63 -20.60
CA GLY A 338 10.19 3.18 -19.59
C GLY A 338 10.42 4.67 -19.37
N ILE A 339 11.68 5.06 -19.13
CA ILE A 339 12.08 6.47 -18.94
C ILE A 339 11.70 7.28 -20.18
N SER A 340 12.03 6.79 -21.37
CA SER A 340 11.76 7.50 -22.62
C SER A 340 10.26 7.68 -22.88
N ALA A 341 9.44 6.67 -22.56
CA ALA A 341 8.00 6.75 -22.69
C ALA A 341 7.40 7.79 -21.73
N ALA A 342 7.79 7.76 -20.46
CA ALA A 342 7.31 8.71 -19.46
C ALA A 342 7.79 10.13 -19.74
N ALA A 343 9.08 10.32 -20.07
CA ALA A 343 9.64 11.61 -20.44
C ALA A 343 8.88 12.28 -21.60
N ARG A 344 8.48 11.48 -22.62
CA ARG A 344 7.63 11.97 -23.71
C ARG A 344 6.22 12.31 -23.23
N ALA A 345 5.61 11.44 -22.42
CA ALA A 345 4.26 11.65 -21.91
C ALA A 345 4.16 12.94 -21.07
N TRP A 346 5.12 13.16 -20.18
CA TRP A 346 5.23 14.35 -19.32
C TRP A 346 5.93 15.55 -20.00
N GLN A 347 6.23 15.46 -21.31
CA GLN A 347 6.90 16.50 -22.09
C GLN A 347 8.16 17.07 -21.43
N THR A 348 8.90 16.23 -20.71
CA THR A 348 10.09 16.63 -19.95
C THR A 348 11.31 15.89 -20.49
N PRO A 349 12.29 16.57 -21.10
CA PRO A 349 13.41 15.90 -21.74
C PRO A 349 14.38 15.30 -20.74
N VAL A 350 14.99 14.15 -21.08
CA VAL A 350 16.19 13.65 -20.39
C VAL A 350 17.39 14.40 -20.94
N LEU A 351 18.04 15.19 -20.10
CA LEU A 351 19.15 16.08 -20.45
C LEU A 351 20.49 15.34 -20.52
N GLY A 352 20.62 14.23 -19.78
CA GLY A 352 21.83 13.44 -19.70
C GLY A 352 21.77 12.46 -18.53
N GLY A 353 22.86 11.74 -18.29
CA GLY A 353 22.90 10.74 -17.23
C GLY A 353 24.14 9.87 -17.25
N HIS A 354 24.11 8.80 -16.45
CA HIS A 354 25.16 7.80 -16.36
C HIS A 354 24.59 6.39 -16.49
N THR A 355 25.30 5.50 -17.19
CA THR A 355 24.85 4.14 -17.44
C THR A 355 25.96 3.13 -17.22
N GLN A 356 25.67 2.09 -16.44
CA GLN A 356 26.58 0.98 -16.17
C GLN A 356 25.90 -0.36 -16.46
N VAL A 357 26.56 -1.21 -17.25
CA VAL A 357 26.10 -2.56 -17.60
C VAL A 357 26.99 -3.60 -16.92
N GLY A 358 26.41 -4.75 -16.55
CA GLY A 358 27.11 -5.83 -15.86
C GLY A 358 27.12 -5.67 -14.33
N VAL A 359 26.22 -4.86 -13.78
CA VAL A 359 26.06 -4.60 -12.34
C VAL A 359 24.64 -4.92 -11.88
N PRO A 360 24.38 -5.07 -10.57
CA PRO A 360 23.02 -5.17 -10.05
C PRO A 360 22.12 -4.01 -10.52
N SER A 361 20.83 -4.28 -10.64
CA SER A 361 19.86 -3.28 -11.08
C SER A 361 19.75 -2.12 -10.09
N ALA A 362 19.94 -0.90 -10.59
CA ALA A 362 19.80 0.34 -9.83
C ALA A 362 19.27 1.44 -10.75
N LEU A 363 18.38 2.29 -10.25
CA LEU A 363 17.79 3.38 -11.02
C LEU A 363 17.51 4.55 -10.08
N SER A 364 18.10 5.70 -10.41
CA SER A 364 17.79 6.98 -9.79
C SER A 364 17.60 8.03 -10.87
N VAL A 365 16.66 8.94 -10.66
CA VAL A 365 16.42 10.09 -11.53
C VAL A 365 16.43 11.34 -10.67
N THR A 366 17.03 12.40 -11.20
CA THR A 366 16.98 13.76 -10.66
C THR A 366 16.19 14.62 -11.64
N ALA A 367 15.14 15.27 -11.19
CA ALA A 367 14.43 16.26 -11.98
C ALA A 367 14.80 17.68 -11.61
N LEU A 368 14.83 18.53 -12.62
CA LEU A 368 15.01 19.97 -12.51
C LEU A 368 13.72 20.64 -12.96
N GLY A 369 13.23 21.55 -12.15
CA GLY A 369 12.09 22.42 -12.45
C GLY A 369 12.42 23.89 -12.21
N THR A 370 11.54 24.78 -12.63
CA THR A 370 11.62 26.23 -12.34
C THR A 370 10.33 26.76 -11.74
N THR A 371 10.46 27.62 -10.73
CA THR A 371 9.36 28.44 -10.21
C THR A 371 9.90 29.70 -9.52
N GLY A 372 9.18 30.81 -9.68
CA GLY A 372 9.46 32.03 -8.92
C GLY A 372 8.83 32.05 -7.52
N SER A 373 8.02 31.04 -7.18
CA SER A 373 7.28 30.96 -5.91
C SER A 373 7.15 29.50 -5.48
N PRO A 374 8.24 28.90 -4.96
CA PRO A 374 8.20 27.51 -4.53
C PRO A 374 7.19 27.30 -3.40
N LEU A 375 6.40 26.25 -3.55
CA LEU A 375 5.54 25.73 -2.48
C LEU A 375 6.40 24.91 -1.52
N ARG A 376 6.02 24.92 -0.24
CA ARG A 376 6.73 24.22 0.83
C ARG A 376 5.80 23.27 1.57
N ALA A 377 6.33 22.20 2.16
CA ALA A 377 5.56 21.30 3.02
C ALA A 377 5.29 21.89 4.42
N GLY A 378 6.12 22.81 4.90
CA GLY A 378 6.06 23.37 6.27
C GLY A 378 5.29 24.69 6.42
N GLY A 379 4.31 24.97 5.57
CA GLY A 379 3.58 26.24 5.58
C GLY A 379 2.22 26.23 6.28
N GLY A 380 1.76 25.08 6.79
CA GLY A 380 0.46 24.93 7.42
C GLY A 380 0.42 25.38 8.88
N ALA A 381 -0.79 25.62 9.39
CA ALA A 381 -1.05 25.95 10.78
C ALA A 381 -2.23 25.13 11.35
N VAL A 382 -2.28 24.99 12.67
CA VAL A 382 -3.41 24.35 13.36
C VAL A 382 -4.73 25.00 12.92
N GLY A 383 -5.70 24.16 12.53
CA GLY A 383 -7.01 24.58 12.03
C GLY A 383 -7.08 24.78 10.52
N ASP A 384 -5.96 24.72 9.80
CA ASP A 384 -5.97 24.75 8.34
C ASP A 384 -6.66 23.51 7.77
N THR A 385 -7.43 23.71 6.71
CA THR A 385 -8.12 22.65 5.97
C THR A 385 -7.08 21.82 5.22
N VAL A 386 -7.23 20.49 5.25
CA VAL A 386 -6.48 19.55 4.42
C VAL A 386 -7.32 19.20 3.20
N THR A 387 -6.73 19.35 2.01
CA THR A 387 -7.37 19.03 0.72
C THR A 387 -6.55 17.96 0.01
N LEU A 388 -7.21 16.91 -0.47
CA LEU A 388 -6.61 15.90 -1.36
C LEU A 388 -6.96 16.24 -2.81
N HIS A 389 -5.95 16.27 -3.67
CA HIS A 389 -6.09 16.41 -5.12
C HIS A 389 -5.57 15.12 -5.75
N ALA A 390 -6.44 14.27 -6.31
CA ALA A 390 -6.06 12.95 -6.80
C ALA A 390 -6.69 12.61 -8.14
N ASP A 391 -5.94 11.96 -9.03
CA ASP A 391 -6.52 11.29 -10.19
C ASP A 391 -7.02 9.91 -9.77
N LEU A 392 -8.35 9.78 -9.69
CA LEU A 392 -9.02 8.52 -9.32
C LEU A 392 -9.20 7.57 -10.50
N GLY A 393 -8.92 8.02 -11.72
CA GLY A 393 -8.98 7.18 -12.91
C GLY A 393 -7.88 6.14 -12.93
N GLY A 394 -7.97 5.18 -13.86
CA GLY A 394 -6.99 4.11 -13.99
C GLY A 394 -7.36 2.85 -13.21
N SER A 395 -6.34 2.11 -12.77
CA SER A 395 -6.53 0.81 -12.12
C SER A 395 -5.32 0.38 -11.30
N TRP A 396 -5.47 -0.65 -10.47
CA TRP A 396 -4.33 -1.32 -9.85
C TRP A 396 -3.34 -1.82 -10.91
N ARG A 397 -2.07 -1.46 -10.77
CA ARG A 397 -1.01 -1.93 -11.67
C ARG A 397 -0.92 -3.47 -11.59
N PRO A 398 -0.90 -4.19 -12.72
CA PRO A 398 -0.78 -5.65 -12.71
C PRO A 398 0.41 -6.13 -11.87
N GLY A 399 0.13 -6.99 -10.89
CA GLY A 399 1.13 -7.49 -9.97
C GLY A 399 1.43 -6.61 -8.76
N TYR A 400 0.83 -5.42 -8.65
CA TYR A 400 1.00 -4.47 -7.53
C TYR A 400 -0.35 -4.08 -6.92
N HIS A 401 -1.31 -5.01 -6.90
CA HIS A 401 -2.63 -4.83 -6.28
C HIS A 401 -2.50 -4.29 -4.84
N ASP A 402 -3.34 -3.32 -4.50
CA ASP A 402 -3.34 -2.55 -3.24
C ASP A 402 -2.07 -1.77 -2.90
N ARG A 403 -1.08 -1.75 -3.80
CA ARG A 403 0.21 -1.09 -3.56
C ARG A 403 0.49 0.04 -4.54
N GLN A 404 0.06 -0.08 -5.78
CA GLN A 404 0.31 0.92 -6.81
C GLN A 404 -0.88 1.11 -7.73
N TRP A 405 -1.48 2.29 -7.65
CA TRP A 405 -2.58 2.70 -8.52
C TRP A 405 -2.02 3.42 -9.75
N ASP A 406 -2.19 2.85 -10.93
CA ASP A 406 -1.72 3.45 -12.17
C ASP A 406 -2.84 4.28 -12.81
N SER A 407 -2.78 5.59 -12.56
CA SER A 407 -3.67 6.58 -13.16
C SER A 407 -3.03 7.34 -14.32
N THR A 408 -1.72 7.17 -14.58
CA THR A 408 -0.96 8.08 -15.44
C THR A 408 -0.51 7.45 -16.76
N SER A 409 -0.31 6.13 -16.83
CA SER A 409 0.29 5.49 -18.02
C SER A 409 -0.57 5.51 -19.28
N SER A 410 -1.88 5.73 -19.13
CA SER A 410 -2.85 5.80 -20.23
C SER A 410 -3.35 7.22 -20.53
N ARG A 411 -2.91 8.23 -19.77
CA ARG A 411 -3.32 9.62 -19.93
C ARG A 411 -2.62 10.29 -21.10
N SER A 412 -3.28 11.28 -21.69
CA SER A 412 -2.66 12.14 -22.70
C SER A 412 -1.64 13.10 -22.06
N SER A 413 -0.66 13.55 -22.85
CA SER A 413 0.33 14.52 -22.39
C SER A 413 -0.29 15.82 -21.85
N ASP A 414 -1.36 16.31 -22.49
CA ASP A 414 -2.02 17.55 -22.08
C ASP A 414 -2.69 17.40 -20.71
N GLU A 415 -3.34 16.25 -20.45
CA GLU A 415 -3.92 15.93 -19.14
C GLU A 415 -2.83 15.85 -18.07
N LEU A 416 -1.74 15.13 -18.34
CA LEU A 416 -0.62 14.99 -17.41
C LEU A 416 0.02 16.34 -17.07
N CYS A 417 0.31 17.17 -18.08
CA CYS A 417 0.88 18.50 -17.87
C CYS A 417 -0.08 19.44 -17.13
N ALA A 418 -1.39 19.35 -17.39
CA ALA A 418 -2.40 20.11 -16.67
C ALA A 418 -2.47 19.72 -15.19
N MET A 419 -2.35 18.42 -14.88
CA MET A 419 -2.26 17.90 -13.52
C MET A 419 -0.99 18.40 -12.83
N ALA A 420 0.20 18.21 -13.42
CA ALA A 420 1.47 18.66 -12.85
C ALA A 420 1.50 20.16 -12.52
N GLY A 421 0.91 20.99 -13.38
CA GLY A 421 0.85 22.45 -13.17
C GLY A 421 -0.27 22.93 -12.25
N HIS A 422 -1.10 22.05 -11.68
CA HIS A 422 -2.30 22.42 -10.92
C HIS A 422 -1.97 23.16 -9.62
N LEU A 423 -1.11 22.59 -8.76
CA LEU A 423 -0.83 23.17 -7.45
C LEU A 423 -0.15 24.54 -7.53
N ALA A 424 0.69 24.77 -8.54
CA ALA A 424 1.30 26.08 -8.78
C ALA A 424 0.25 27.18 -9.00
N LYS A 425 -0.91 26.86 -9.59
CA LYS A 425 -2.02 27.79 -9.79
C LYS A 425 -2.83 27.99 -8.51
N VAL A 426 -3.01 26.93 -7.72
CA VAL A 426 -3.73 26.98 -6.44
C VAL A 426 -2.97 27.84 -5.43
N GLY A 427 -1.64 27.72 -5.38
CA GLY A 427 -0.79 28.48 -4.46
C GLY A 427 -1.10 28.24 -2.97
N PRO A 428 -1.19 26.98 -2.51
CA PRO A 428 -1.57 26.68 -1.14
C PRO A 428 -0.51 27.12 -0.11
N ALA A 429 -0.91 27.21 1.16
CA ALA A 429 0.02 27.53 2.24
C ALA A 429 1.08 26.43 2.42
N ALA A 430 0.68 25.16 2.31
CA ALA A 430 1.60 24.04 2.19
C ALA A 430 1.11 23.00 1.18
N ALA A 431 2.05 22.24 0.61
CA ALA A 431 1.76 21.11 -0.27
C ALA A 431 2.77 19.98 -0.08
N LYS A 432 2.34 18.74 -0.40
CA LYS A 432 3.21 17.57 -0.45
C LYS A 432 2.68 16.51 -1.42
N ASP A 433 3.58 15.83 -2.11
CA ASP A 433 3.26 14.68 -2.96
C ASP A 433 2.86 13.43 -2.13
N VAL A 434 1.91 12.64 -2.62
CA VAL A 434 1.57 11.36 -1.96
C VAL A 434 2.56 10.28 -2.39
N SER A 435 3.58 10.06 -1.55
CA SER A 435 4.63 9.07 -1.76
C SER A 435 4.29 7.66 -1.23
N MET A 436 5.30 6.79 -1.15
CA MET A 436 5.19 5.40 -0.65
C MET A 436 4.65 5.24 0.78
N ALA A 437 4.58 6.33 1.56
CA ALA A 437 3.94 6.34 2.87
C ALA A 437 2.39 6.29 2.77
N GLY A 438 1.85 6.45 1.56
CA GLY A 438 0.42 6.57 1.29
C GLY A 438 -0.15 7.92 1.74
N ILE A 439 -1.43 8.14 1.48
CA ILE A 439 -2.12 9.39 1.77
C ILE A 439 -1.98 9.77 3.26
N ALA A 440 -2.28 8.83 4.16
CA ALA A 440 -2.24 9.12 5.60
C ALA A 440 -0.80 9.35 6.10
N GLY A 441 0.18 8.59 5.59
CA GLY A 441 1.58 8.77 5.95
C GLY A 441 2.15 10.09 5.43
N THR A 442 1.90 10.45 4.17
CA THR A 442 2.29 11.76 3.61
C THR A 442 1.63 12.91 4.36
N LEU A 443 0.35 12.80 4.75
CA LEU A 443 -0.30 13.82 5.57
C LEU A 443 0.45 14.04 6.87
N GLY A 444 0.92 12.96 7.51
CA GLY A 444 1.78 13.05 8.68
C GLY A 444 3.11 13.74 8.40
N MET A 445 3.73 13.53 7.24
CA MET A 445 4.96 14.24 6.83
C MET A 445 4.70 15.75 6.64
N LEU A 446 3.61 16.13 5.97
CA LEU A 446 3.20 17.53 5.79
C LEU A 446 2.93 18.19 7.14
N ALA A 447 2.18 17.51 8.02
CA ALA A 447 1.86 18.00 9.34
C ALA A 447 3.11 18.17 10.21
N GLU A 448 4.04 17.20 10.17
CA GLU A 448 5.34 17.25 10.84
C GLU A 448 6.18 18.44 10.37
N ALA A 449 6.31 18.63 9.05
CA ALA A 449 7.02 19.76 8.47
C ALA A 449 6.39 21.11 8.89
N SER A 450 5.07 21.13 9.10
CA SER A 450 4.33 22.30 9.59
C SER A 450 4.38 22.47 11.12
N GLY A 451 4.99 21.54 11.87
CA GLY A 451 5.02 21.57 13.34
C GLY A 451 3.66 21.29 13.99
N THR A 452 2.81 20.50 13.33
CA THR A 452 1.43 20.18 13.72
C THR A 452 1.21 18.66 13.74
N GLY A 453 0.00 18.22 14.06
CA GLY A 453 -0.53 16.93 13.62
C GLY A 453 -1.70 17.11 12.67
N ALA A 454 -2.42 16.03 12.37
CA ALA A 454 -3.54 16.07 11.44
C ALA A 454 -4.67 15.12 11.83
N GLU A 455 -5.88 15.45 11.40
CA GLU A 455 -7.03 14.57 11.44
C GLU A 455 -7.66 14.51 10.05
N LEU A 456 -7.86 13.29 9.55
CA LEU A 456 -8.47 12.99 8.27
C LEU A 456 -9.89 12.47 8.51
N ASP A 457 -10.86 13.04 7.81
CA ASP A 457 -12.23 12.56 7.78
C ASP A 457 -12.36 11.44 6.74
N VAL A 458 -12.57 10.21 7.21
CA VAL A 458 -12.53 9.02 6.35
C VAL A 458 -13.66 9.05 5.31
N THR A 459 -14.80 9.67 5.59
CA THR A 459 -15.93 9.75 4.65
C THR A 459 -15.73 10.81 3.57
N ALA A 460 -14.79 11.74 3.77
CA ALA A 460 -14.53 12.83 2.84
C ALA A 460 -13.36 12.55 1.89
N VAL A 461 -12.63 11.44 2.08
CA VAL A 461 -11.49 11.07 1.22
C VAL A 461 -12.01 10.52 -0.13
N PRO A 462 -11.79 11.22 -1.25
CA PRO A 462 -12.16 10.72 -2.56
C PRO A 462 -11.30 9.50 -2.90
N ARG A 463 -11.93 8.46 -3.44
CA ARG A 463 -11.31 7.14 -3.66
C ARG A 463 -11.80 6.51 -4.97
N PRO A 464 -10.96 5.76 -5.71
CA PRO A 464 -11.46 4.95 -6.82
C PRO A 464 -12.39 3.83 -6.34
N ASP A 465 -13.48 3.56 -7.06
CA ASP A 465 -14.48 2.56 -6.66
C ASP A 465 -13.87 1.19 -6.36
N ALA A 466 -12.94 0.74 -7.21
CA ALA A 466 -12.27 -0.55 -7.11
C ALA A 466 -11.30 -0.69 -5.92
N ALA A 467 -11.10 0.36 -5.12
CA ALA A 467 -9.89 0.46 -4.30
C ALA A 467 -9.96 0.04 -2.82
N SER A 468 -11.04 -0.20 -2.09
CA SER A 468 -11.02 -0.30 -0.60
C SER A 468 -10.34 0.88 0.13
N THR A 469 -10.89 1.25 1.28
CA THR A 469 -10.40 2.47 1.98
C THR A 469 -9.00 2.28 2.56
N GLY A 470 -8.69 1.12 3.13
CA GLY A 470 -7.36 0.83 3.66
C GLY A 470 -6.26 0.73 2.60
N ALA A 471 -6.53 0.14 1.44
CA ALA A 471 -5.53 0.11 0.37
C ALA A 471 -5.29 1.51 -0.21
N TRP A 472 -6.34 2.28 -0.49
CA TRP A 472 -6.18 3.63 -1.01
C TRP A 472 -5.37 4.56 -0.09
N LEU A 473 -5.63 4.51 1.23
CA LEU A 473 -4.91 5.31 2.21
C LEU A 473 -3.43 4.92 2.40
N THR A 474 -3.01 3.75 1.89
CA THR A 474 -1.64 3.21 2.07
C THR A 474 -0.88 2.86 0.78
N CYS A 475 -1.53 2.93 -0.38
CA CYS A 475 -0.89 2.69 -1.67
C CYS A 475 -0.11 3.92 -2.15
N PHE A 476 0.75 3.71 -3.15
CA PHE A 476 1.29 4.78 -3.97
C PHE A 476 0.30 5.10 -5.12
N PRO A 477 -0.34 6.27 -5.12
CA PRO A 477 -1.19 6.69 -6.22
C PRO A 477 -0.35 7.22 -7.40
N GLY A 478 -0.82 7.03 -8.63
CA GLY A 478 -0.13 7.54 -9.81
C GLY A 478 0.04 9.05 -9.77
N TYR A 479 -1.01 9.78 -9.39
CA TYR A 479 -0.94 11.21 -9.08
C TYR A 479 -1.89 11.53 -7.93
N ALA A 480 -1.33 11.97 -6.80
CA ALA A 480 -2.09 12.63 -5.75
C ALA A 480 -1.21 13.62 -4.98
N MET A 481 -1.82 14.70 -4.53
CA MET A 481 -1.20 15.77 -3.76
C MET A 481 -2.04 16.10 -2.54
N LEU A 482 -1.40 16.36 -1.41
CA LEU A 482 -2.02 16.95 -0.23
C LEU A 482 -1.64 18.42 -0.15
N SER A 483 -2.63 19.28 0.11
CA SER A 483 -2.38 20.70 0.37
C SER A 483 -3.10 21.17 1.62
N THR A 484 -2.61 22.25 2.21
CA THR A 484 -3.28 22.91 3.33
C THR A 484 -3.41 24.41 3.13
N ASP A 485 -4.52 24.95 3.62
CA ASP A 485 -4.83 26.37 3.58
C ASP A 485 -5.77 26.76 4.73
N ARG A 486 -5.83 28.05 5.01
CA ARG A 486 -6.82 28.60 5.93
C ARG A 486 -8.23 28.21 5.48
N PRO A 487 -9.16 27.90 6.41
CA PRO A 487 -10.53 27.56 6.04
C PRO A 487 -11.15 28.63 5.13
N GLY A 488 -11.69 28.20 3.98
CA GLY A 488 -12.31 29.08 2.99
C GLY A 488 -11.33 29.88 2.10
N ARG A 489 -10.01 29.69 2.23
CA ARG A 489 -8.99 30.39 1.42
C ARG A 489 -8.74 29.76 0.06
N ARG A 490 -9.21 28.54 -0.19
CA ARG A 490 -8.98 27.83 -1.46
C ARG A 490 -9.32 28.74 -2.64
N ALA A 491 -8.31 29.02 -3.46
CA ALA A 491 -8.49 29.82 -4.66
C ALA A 491 -9.50 29.14 -5.60
N ASP A 492 -10.38 29.92 -6.22
CA ASP A 492 -11.32 29.45 -7.24
C ASP A 492 -10.56 29.22 -8.57
N VAL A 493 -9.73 28.18 -8.56
CA VAL A 493 -8.93 27.74 -9.69
C VAL A 493 -9.65 26.58 -10.35
N PRO A 494 -10.00 26.68 -11.64
CA PRO A 494 -10.55 25.55 -12.38
C PRO A 494 -9.61 24.34 -12.30
N ALA A 495 -10.11 23.26 -11.72
CA ALA A 495 -9.38 22.01 -11.63
C ALA A 495 -9.29 21.34 -13.02
N PRO A 496 -8.19 20.65 -13.34
CA PRO A 496 -8.16 19.69 -14.44
C PRO A 496 -9.31 18.68 -14.27
N SER A 497 -10.00 18.33 -15.35
CA SER A 497 -11.13 17.40 -15.33
C SER A 497 -10.76 15.98 -14.88
N THR A 498 -9.45 15.66 -14.86
CA THR A 498 -8.90 14.40 -14.37
C THR A 498 -8.79 14.34 -12.84
N LEU A 499 -8.78 15.47 -12.14
CA LEU A 499 -8.58 15.51 -10.71
C LEU A 499 -9.90 15.54 -9.94
N SER A 500 -10.02 14.62 -8.98
CA SER A 500 -10.95 14.75 -7.87
C SER A 500 -10.29 15.57 -6.76
N ILE A 501 -10.98 16.60 -6.28
CA ILE A 501 -10.47 17.49 -5.24
C ILE A 501 -11.50 17.59 -4.13
N ALA A 502 -11.10 17.23 -2.91
CA ALA A 502 -11.97 17.27 -1.76
C ALA A 502 -11.23 17.75 -0.52
N ASP A 503 -11.90 18.58 0.27
CA ASP A 503 -11.48 18.92 1.62
C ASP A 503 -11.79 17.71 2.51
N CYS A 504 -10.74 17.07 3.02
CA CYS A 504 -10.84 15.76 3.65
C CYS A 504 -10.24 15.72 5.07
N GLY A 505 -9.83 16.86 5.63
CA GLY A 505 -9.30 16.88 6.98
C GLY A 505 -8.92 18.27 7.46
N ARG A 506 -8.16 18.31 8.55
CA ARG A 506 -7.57 19.53 9.10
C ARG A 506 -6.24 19.26 9.80
N LEU A 507 -5.41 20.29 9.90
CA LEU A 507 -4.26 20.28 10.80
C LEU A 507 -4.71 20.49 12.25
N THR A 508 -4.06 19.81 13.17
CA THR A 508 -4.37 19.79 14.61
C THR A 508 -3.13 20.07 15.45
N ALA A 509 -3.30 20.33 16.74
CA ALA A 509 -2.17 20.61 17.62
C ALA A 509 -1.43 19.35 18.09
N GLU A 510 -2.11 18.20 18.13
CA GLU A 510 -1.55 16.97 18.67
C GLU A 510 -0.81 16.20 17.57
N PRO A 511 0.51 15.92 17.71
CA PRO A 511 1.30 15.24 16.69
C PRO A 511 0.71 13.90 16.22
N GLY A 512 1.13 13.49 15.02
CA GLY A 512 0.64 12.28 14.38
C GLY A 512 -0.61 12.52 13.52
N VAL A 513 -1.23 11.41 13.11
CA VAL A 513 -2.40 11.41 12.21
C VAL A 513 -3.53 10.61 12.84
N ARG A 514 -4.70 11.22 12.87
CA ARG A 514 -5.96 10.62 13.33
C ARG A 514 -6.94 10.41 12.18
N LEU A 515 -7.77 9.39 12.30
CA LEU A 515 -8.91 9.16 11.43
C LEU A 515 -10.18 9.49 12.22
N ARG A 516 -10.97 10.44 11.72
CA ARG A 516 -12.30 10.77 12.23
C ARG A 516 -13.33 9.88 11.55
N TRP A 517 -14.21 9.32 12.37
CA TRP A 517 -15.26 8.41 11.95
C TRP A 517 -16.66 9.05 12.09
N PRO A 518 -17.68 8.52 11.37
CA PRO A 518 -19.04 9.06 11.39
C PRO A 518 -19.69 9.10 12.78
N ASP A 519 -19.32 8.18 13.67
CA ASP A 519 -19.82 8.12 15.05
C ASP A 519 -19.16 9.16 15.99
N GLY A 520 -18.34 10.06 15.43
CA GLY A 520 -17.61 11.07 16.18
C GLY A 520 -16.35 10.54 16.87
N ALA A 521 -16.07 9.24 16.79
CA ALA A 521 -14.83 8.70 17.33
C ALA A 521 -13.64 9.07 16.46
N SER A 522 -12.47 9.10 17.08
CA SER A 522 -11.18 9.27 16.41
C SER A 522 -10.28 8.09 16.72
N THR A 523 -9.62 7.51 15.71
CA THR A 523 -8.59 6.48 15.89
C THR A 523 -7.23 7.00 15.46
N VAL A 524 -6.16 6.52 16.09
CA VAL A 524 -4.79 6.88 15.74
C VAL A 524 -4.34 6.05 14.54
N ALA A 525 -3.98 6.71 13.44
CA ALA A 525 -3.39 6.07 12.26
C ALA A 525 -1.86 6.13 12.27
N VAL A 526 -1.30 7.26 12.71
CA VAL A 526 0.13 7.45 12.95
C VAL A 526 0.30 8.08 14.33
N ALA A 527 1.06 7.44 15.21
CA ALA A 527 1.14 7.83 16.62
C ALA A 527 1.99 9.09 16.87
N SER A 528 2.90 9.44 15.98
CA SER A 528 3.86 10.55 16.15
C SER A 528 4.34 11.06 14.78
N THR A 529 5.50 11.70 14.75
CA THR A 529 6.23 12.11 13.53
C THR A 529 6.47 10.94 12.58
N VAL A 530 6.46 11.20 11.27
CA VAL A 530 6.61 10.20 10.21
C VAL A 530 8.07 10.02 9.82
N THR A 531 8.80 11.12 9.68
CA THR A 531 10.21 11.11 9.26
C THR A 531 11.17 11.30 10.43
N GLY A 532 10.74 12.07 11.44
CA GLY A 532 11.55 12.53 12.56
C GLY A 532 12.46 13.72 12.22
N LEU A 533 12.33 14.31 11.03
CA LEU A 533 13.12 15.46 10.59
C LEU A 533 12.65 16.77 11.25
N GLY A 534 11.43 16.77 11.81
CA GLY A 534 10.86 17.91 12.50
C GLY A 534 10.29 18.98 11.57
N ALA A 535 9.99 20.14 12.15
CA ALA A 535 9.47 21.28 11.41
C ALA A 535 10.49 21.82 10.40
N ALA A 536 9.99 22.32 9.26
CA ALA A 536 10.80 22.69 8.11
C ALA A 536 11.58 24.01 8.24
#